data_AF-A0A7S0AFI8-F1
#
_entry.id   AF-A0A7S0AFI8-F1
#
_cell.length_a   1.000
_cell.length_b   1.000
_cell.length_c   1.000
_cell.angle_alpha   90.00
_cell.angle_beta   90.00
_cell.angle_gamma   90.00
#
_symmetry.space_group_name_H-M   'P 1'
#
loop_
_entity.id
_entity.type
_entity.pdbx_description
1 polymer ?
#
loop_
_entity_poly.entity_id
_entity_poly.type
_entity_poly.pdbx_seq_one_letter_code
_entity_poly.pdbx_strand_id
1 'polypeptide(L)'
;SAELKHYGEDAVPFFDERLTYDLKGDRHPSDENEFKLGDEIEELSGSQNRWFKRILIDDTIKVVRFGDVPSDITNFPVFTKARRARTETQDGSLLWPMGYSHEYELVESGLIEYLDISFEKKKPKAVWRGGFGVAHPIEGGSELKHRINLVERSQEESSEVLDALFVFSQKDRDLDHNRSEPLRPKQFMYEPKDDDGMEGLLHDVLSHRYLIAPEDDFRIDSDLKWMLLSQSVVFMVSDRRYVTWFMEQELESYVHYVPIKPDYSDVEEQVAWCEKNVAKCEKIAERATLFVHDMLFHMTSEKETTEIQMRIMEKYTYAFNSTTPKEVKAAKEDDDDDGKKKKDKDGKRRY
;
A
#
# COMPACT_ATOMS: atom_id res chain seq x y z
N SER A 1 -19.52 5.67 21.10
CA SER A 1 -19.32 4.30 21.63
C SER A 1 -20.55 3.43 21.41
N ALA A 2 -21.77 3.88 21.73
CA ALA A 2 -23.01 3.15 21.42
C ALA A 2 -23.46 3.26 19.94
N GLU A 3 -23.30 4.42 19.28
CA GLU A 3 -23.70 4.62 17.87
C GLU A 3 -22.85 3.83 16.86
N LEU A 4 -21.58 3.58 17.17
CA LEU A 4 -20.68 2.72 16.38
C LEU A 4 -21.04 1.22 16.47
N LYS A 5 -21.71 0.83 17.56
CA LYS A 5 -22.07 -0.56 17.85
C LYS A 5 -23.27 -1.02 17.01
N HIS A 6 -24.20 -0.10 16.73
CA HIS A 6 -25.39 -0.37 15.93
C HIS A 6 -25.07 -0.55 14.43
N TYR A 7 -24.05 0.17 13.93
CA TYR A 7 -23.62 0.07 12.53
C TYR A 7 -23.03 -1.31 12.16
N GLY A 8 -22.40 -2.01 13.11
CA GLY A 8 -21.84 -3.34 12.87
C GLY A 8 -22.90 -4.43 12.67
N GLU A 9 -24.06 -4.28 13.30
CA GLU A 9 -25.18 -5.23 13.23
C GLU A 9 -26.07 -4.97 12.00
N ASP A 10 -26.32 -3.71 11.64
CA ASP A 10 -27.17 -3.34 10.49
C ASP A 10 -26.45 -3.40 9.13
N ALA A 11 -25.11 -3.45 9.10
CA ALA A 11 -24.34 -3.57 7.86
C ALA A 11 -24.39 -4.98 7.23
N VAL A 12 -25.13 -5.93 7.80
CA VAL A 12 -25.21 -7.32 7.30
C VAL A 12 -26.65 -7.76 7.01
N PRO A 13 -27.39 -7.17 6.03
CA PRO A 13 -28.71 -7.72 5.67
C PRO A 13 -28.64 -8.96 4.77
N PHE A 14 -27.48 -9.29 4.19
CA PHE A 14 -27.34 -10.48 3.33
C PHE A 14 -25.99 -11.13 3.57
N PHE A 15 -26.02 -12.26 4.28
CA PHE A 15 -24.90 -13.16 4.47
C PHE A 15 -25.08 -14.34 3.52
N ASP A 16 -24.22 -14.44 2.50
CA ASP A 16 -24.10 -15.63 1.64
C ASP A 16 -22.69 -16.22 1.86
N GLU A 17 -22.63 -17.37 2.54
CA GLU A 17 -21.40 -18.10 2.85
C GLU A 17 -20.62 -18.53 1.60
N ARG A 18 -21.25 -18.53 0.42
CA ARG A 18 -20.59 -18.90 -0.85
C ARG A 18 -19.64 -17.82 -1.38
N LEU A 19 -19.64 -16.62 -0.79
CA LEU A 19 -18.85 -15.47 -1.25
C LEU A 19 -17.57 -15.21 -0.42
N THR A 20 -17.24 -16.07 0.54
CA THR A 20 -16.04 -15.90 1.39
C THR A 20 -14.80 -16.54 0.76
N TYR A 21 -13.74 -15.75 0.59
CA TYR A 21 -12.41 -16.25 0.23
C TYR A 21 -11.62 -16.60 1.51
N ASP A 22 -10.84 -17.67 1.45
CA ASP A 22 -9.98 -18.13 2.54
C ASP A 22 -8.54 -17.66 2.30
N LEU A 23 -8.01 -16.82 3.20
CA LEU A 23 -6.59 -16.39 3.17
C LEU A 23 -5.66 -17.34 3.95
N LYS A 24 -6.14 -18.49 4.44
CA LYS A 24 -5.34 -19.45 5.23
C LYS A 24 -4.32 -20.26 4.44
N GLY A 25 -4.25 -20.12 3.12
CA GLY A 25 -3.29 -20.83 2.28
C GLY A 25 -2.09 -19.97 1.91
N ASP A 26 -0.88 -20.54 1.95
CA ASP A 26 0.40 -19.99 1.46
C ASP A 26 0.42 -19.80 -0.08
N ARG A 27 -0.70 -19.46 -0.71
CA ARG A 27 -0.81 -19.25 -2.17
C ARG A 27 -1.28 -17.84 -2.46
N HIS A 28 -0.35 -17.09 -3.04
CA HIS A 28 -0.41 -15.66 -3.31
C HIS A 28 -0.99 -15.38 -4.70
N PRO A 29 -1.99 -14.51 -4.84
CA PRO A 29 -2.31 -13.87 -6.11
C PRO A 29 -1.49 -12.58 -6.27
N SER A 30 -0.73 -12.48 -7.36
CA SER A 30 -0.03 -11.28 -7.79
C SER A 30 -1.01 -10.15 -8.17
N ASP A 31 -0.57 -8.89 -8.01
CA ASP A 31 -1.41 -7.68 -8.14
C ASP A 31 -2.04 -7.46 -9.53
N GLU A 32 -1.68 -8.24 -10.56
CA GLU A 32 -2.28 -8.17 -11.91
C GLU A 32 -2.92 -9.48 -12.41
N ASN A 33 -2.85 -10.58 -11.66
CA ASN A 33 -3.71 -11.71 -11.99
C ASN A 33 -5.12 -11.34 -11.55
N GLU A 34 -5.99 -11.08 -12.53
CA GLU A 34 -7.43 -11.22 -12.36
C GLU A 34 -7.67 -12.40 -11.43
N PHE A 35 -8.18 -12.12 -10.23
CA PHE A 35 -8.80 -13.13 -9.38
C PHE A 35 -9.82 -13.82 -10.28
N LYS A 36 -9.48 -14.96 -10.87
CA LYS A 36 -10.42 -15.76 -11.63
C LYS A 36 -11.44 -16.23 -10.63
N LEU A 37 -12.54 -15.47 -10.55
CA LEU A 37 -13.83 -15.95 -10.08
C LEU A 37 -13.99 -17.34 -10.70
N GLY A 38 -14.23 -18.36 -9.88
CA GLY A 38 -14.76 -19.60 -10.41
C GLY A 38 -15.98 -19.22 -11.25
N ASP A 39 -15.96 -19.62 -12.52
CA ASP A 39 -17.06 -19.39 -13.45
C ASP A 39 -18.37 -19.78 -12.73
N GLU A 40 -19.34 -18.87 -12.73
CA GLU A 40 -20.62 -18.88 -11.97
C GLU A 40 -20.66 -18.11 -10.63
N ILE A 41 -20.38 -16.80 -10.65
CA ILE A 41 -21.02 -15.89 -9.70
C ILE A 41 -21.56 -14.67 -10.46
N GLU A 42 -22.88 -14.64 -10.66
CA GLU A 42 -23.60 -13.49 -11.18
C GLU A 42 -23.35 -12.25 -10.31
N GLU A 43 -22.91 -11.20 -10.99
CA GLU A 43 -22.67 -9.85 -10.53
C GLU A 43 -23.97 -9.24 -9.97
N LEU A 44 -24.27 -9.47 -8.69
CA LEU A 44 -25.32 -8.74 -7.97
C LEU A 44 -24.81 -7.35 -7.57
N SER A 45 -24.67 -6.49 -8.58
CA SER A 45 -24.39 -5.07 -8.44
C SER A 45 -25.63 -4.30 -7.96
N GLY A 46 -25.91 -4.39 -6.66
CA GLY A 46 -26.54 -3.28 -5.94
C GLY A 46 -25.45 -2.26 -5.60
N SER A 47 -25.28 -1.24 -6.43
CA SER A 47 -24.26 -0.17 -6.37
C SER A 47 -23.64 0.13 -4.98
N GLN A 48 -22.59 -0.58 -4.53
CA GLN A 48 -21.71 -0.15 -3.42
C GLN A 48 -20.30 -0.77 -3.51
N ASN A 49 -19.30 0.12 -3.71
CA ASN A 49 -17.83 0.00 -3.62
C ASN A 49 -17.11 -1.33 -3.98
N ARG A 50 -16.55 -1.39 -5.20
CA ARG A 50 -15.68 -2.47 -5.73
C ARG A 50 -14.38 -2.73 -4.93
N TRP A 51 -14.02 -1.84 -4.01
CA TRP A 51 -12.75 -1.87 -3.27
C TRP A 51 -12.79 -2.70 -2.00
N PHE A 52 -13.96 -3.09 -1.50
CA PHE A 52 -14.09 -3.83 -0.25
C PHE A 52 -14.54 -5.26 -0.50
N LYS A 53 -13.96 -6.21 0.23
CA LYS A 53 -14.44 -7.60 0.28
C LYS A 53 -14.52 -8.09 1.72
N ARG A 54 -15.36 -9.10 1.94
CA ARG A 54 -15.45 -9.84 3.19
C ARG A 54 -14.62 -11.11 3.07
N ILE A 55 -13.69 -11.30 3.99
CA ILE A 55 -12.70 -12.37 3.92
C ILE A 55 -12.56 -13.00 5.29
N LEU A 56 -12.35 -14.32 5.34
CA LEU A 56 -12.02 -15.01 6.59
C LEU A 56 -10.56 -14.74 6.93
N ILE A 57 -10.33 -14.06 8.05
CA ILE A 57 -9.02 -13.92 8.69
C ILE A 57 -9.23 -14.44 10.10
N ASP A 58 -8.50 -15.48 10.52
CA ASP A 58 -8.60 -16.15 11.83
C ASP A 58 -9.88 -16.95 12.15
N ASP A 59 -10.58 -17.49 11.14
CA ASP A 59 -11.91 -18.12 11.27
C ASP A 59 -13.07 -17.15 11.51
N THR A 60 -12.82 -15.84 11.49
CA THR A 60 -13.87 -14.84 11.54
C THR A 60 -13.84 -13.90 10.35
N ILE A 61 -15.01 -13.39 9.98
CA ILE A 61 -15.16 -12.53 8.80
C ILE A 61 -14.64 -11.14 9.13
N LYS A 62 -13.73 -10.66 8.29
CA LYS A 62 -13.19 -9.31 8.33
C LYS A 62 -13.53 -8.58 7.04
N VAL A 63 -13.62 -7.25 7.14
CA VAL A 63 -13.74 -6.39 5.96
C VAL A 63 -12.33 -5.96 5.54
N VAL A 64 -11.98 -6.26 4.31
CA VAL A 64 -10.68 -5.95 3.69
C VAL A 64 -10.90 -4.93 2.58
N ARG A 65 -10.05 -3.91 2.52
CA ARG A 65 -9.97 -2.95 1.42
C ARG A 65 -8.76 -3.26 0.54
N PHE A 66 -9.02 -3.41 -0.75
CA PHE A 66 -8.02 -3.56 -1.80
C PHE A 66 -7.65 -2.21 -2.43
N GLY A 67 -6.46 -2.12 -3.02
CA GLY A 67 -5.89 -0.92 -3.61
C GLY A 67 -4.79 -0.28 -2.75
N ASP A 68 -4.04 0.64 -3.35
CA ASP A 68 -2.86 1.25 -2.73
C ASP A 68 -3.19 2.19 -1.57
N VAL A 69 -4.13 3.12 -1.79
CA VAL A 69 -4.32 4.22 -0.86
C VAL A 69 -5.79 4.42 -0.53
N PRO A 70 -6.13 4.64 0.76
CA PRO A 70 -7.48 5.01 1.11
C PRO A 70 -7.82 6.45 0.69
N SER A 71 -8.64 6.57 -0.36
CA SER A 71 -9.29 7.83 -0.78
C SER A 71 -10.14 8.45 0.33
N ASP A 72 -10.82 7.60 1.09
CA ASP A 72 -11.83 7.96 2.09
C ASP A 72 -11.50 7.39 3.46
N ILE A 73 -11.83 8.15 4.51
CA ILE A 73 -11.76 7.73 5.91
C ILE A 73 -12.89 6.72 6.17
N THR A 74 -12.58 5.61 6.83
CA THR A 74 -13.60 4.64 7.24
C THR A 74 -14.03 4.88 8.69
N ASN A 75 -15.33 4.89 8.94
CA ASN A 75 -15.88 4.98 10.32
C ASN A 75 -16.07 3.60 10.97
N PHE A 76 -15.55 2.55 10.36
CA PHE A 76 -15.62 1.17 10.83
C PHE A 76 -14.27 0.48 10.56
N PRO A 77 -13.92 -0.56 11.34
CA PRO A 77 -12.62 -1.20 11.20
C PRO A 77 -12.50 -1.92 9.86
N VAL A 78 -11.44 -1.60 9.10
CA VAL A 78 -11.17 -2.19 7.78
C VAL A 78 -9.71 -2.56 7.68
N PHE A 79 -9.42 -3.80 7.32
CA PHE A 79 -8.05 -4.26 7.09
C PHE A 79 -7.57 -3.77 5.71
N THR A 80 -6.39 -3.16 5.66
CA THR A 80 -5.83 -2.56 4.45
C THR A 80 -4.31 -2.68 4.40
N LYS A 81 -3.72 -2.71 3.20
CA LYS A 81 -2.26 -2.79 3.02
C LYS A 81 -1.51 -1.51 3.37
N ALA A 82 -2.19 -0.36 3.27
CA ALA A 82 -1.67 0.92 3.68
C ALA A 82 -2.74 1.82 4.25
N ARG A 83 -2.32 2.73 5.12
CA ARG A 83 -3.20 3.72 5.75
C ARG A 83 -2.52 5.08 5.78
N ARG A 84 -3.28 6.12 6.08
CA ARG A 84 -2.69 7.45 6.32
C ARG A 84 -1.70 7.38 7.49
N ALA A 85 -0.54 8.01 7.32
CA ALA A 85 0.34 8.32 8.45
C ALA A 85 -0.47 9.04 9.53
N ARG A 86 -0.19 8.79 10.81
CA ARG A 86 -1.04 9.20 11.95
C ARG A 86 -1.55 10.64 11.77
N THR A 87 -2.85 10.76 11.47
CA THR A 87 -3.57 12.03 11.43
C THR A 87 -4.43 12.15 12.70
N GLU A 88 -4.80 13.37 13.06
CA GLU A 88 -5.70 13.66 14.20
C GLU A 88 -7.12 13.12 13.99
N THR A 89 -7.46 12.73 12.76
CA THR A 89 -8.78 12.22 12.37
C THR A 89 -8.92 10.72 12.63
N GLN A 90 -10.04 10.32 13.24
CA GLN A 90 -10.39 8.91 13.42
C GLN A 90 -10.55 8.22 12.06
N ASP A 91 -9.62 7.32 11.73
CA ASP A 91 -9.68 6.43 10.57
C ASP A 91 -9.72 4.97 11.05
N GLY A 92 -10.69 4.21 10.59
CA GLY A 92 -10.88 2.79 10.92
C GLY A 92 -9.93 1.85 10.18
N SER A 93 -9.01 2.37 9.37
CA SER A 93 -8.00 1.60 8.66
C SER A 93 -7.03 0.87 9.61
N LEU A 94 -7.12 -0.46 9.62
CA LEU A 94 -6.23 -1.39 10.31
C LEU A 94 -5.21 -1.90 9.31
N LEU A 95 -3.94 -1.60 9.56
CA LEU A 95 -2.85 -2.09 8.73
C LEU A 95 -2.77 -3.61 8.83
N TRP A 96 -2.65 -4.29 7.69
CA TRP A 96 -2.46 -5.73 7.61
C TRP A 96 -1.47 -6.05 6.50
N PRO A 97 -0.53 -7.01 6.71
CA PRO A 97 0.34 -7.46 5.64
C PRO A 97 -0.49 -8.38 4.75
N MET A 98 -1.24 -7.78 3.83
CA MET A 98 -1.83 -8.51 2.71
C MET A 98 -0.63 -9.12 1.98
N GLY A 99 -0.51 -10.46 1.99
CA GLY A 99 0.74 -11.16 1.66
C GLY A 99 1.39 -10.75 0.34
N TYR A 100 2.69 -11.07 0.20
CA TYR A 100 3.57 -10.81 -0.95
C TYR A 100 3.00 -9.95 -2.08
N SER A 101 3.18 -8.63 -1.97
CA SER A 101 3.08 -7.72 -3.10
C SER A 101 4.36 -7.78 -3.94
N HIS A 102 4.28 -7.44 -5.23
CA HIS A 102 5.45 -7.29 -6.11
C HIS A 102 6.54 -6.37 -5.52
N GLU A 103 6.18 -5.53 -4.55
CA GLU A 103 7.05 -4.62 -3.79
C GLU A 103 8.18 -5.35 -3.03
N TYR A 104 7.96 -6.62 -2.63
CA TYR A 104 8.97 -7.43 -1.91
C TYR A 104 9.76 -8.36 -2.85
N GLU A 105 9.22 -8.68 -4.03
CA GLU A 105 9.83 -9.64 -4.96
C GLU A 105 11.24 -9.21 -5.39
N LEU A 106 11.43 -7.93 -5.72
CA LEU A 106 12.75 -7.39 -6.06
C LEU A 106 13.72 -7.45 -4.88
N VAL A 107 13.25 -7.12 -3.68
CA VAL A 107 14.06 -7.14 -2.45
C VAL A 107 14.52 -8.57 -2.13
N GLU A 108 13.65 -9.55 -2.26
CA GLU A 108 13.93 -10.94 -1.91
C GLU A 108 14.67 -11.73 -3.00
N SER A 109 14.65 -11.24 -4.24
CA SER A 109 15.32 -11.90 -5.37
C SER A 109 16.85 -11.92 -5.28
N GLY A 110 17.45 -11.03 -4.47
CA GLY A 110 18.90 -10.79 -4.43
C GLY A 110 19.43 -10.02 -5.65
N LEU A 111 18.55 -9.55 -6.54
CA LEU A 111 18.92 -8.85 -7.77
C LEU A 111 19.53 -7.47 -7.50
N ILE A 112 19.07 -6.79 -6.45
CA ILE A 112 19.57 -5.46 -6.09
C ILE A 112 21.04 -5.56 -5.71
N GLU A 113 21.39 -6.44 -4.78
CA GLU A 113 22.76 -6.67 -4.33
C GLU A 113 23.67 -7.18 -5.45
N TYR A 114 23.11 -7.94 -6.39
CA TYR A 114 23.84 -8.43 -7.57
C TYR A 114 24.20 -7.31 -8.55
N LEU A 115 23.25 -6.40 -8.84
CA LEU A 115 23.43 -5.31 -9.80
C LEU A 115 24.10 -4.07 -9.20
N ASP A 116 24.01 -3.90 -7.90
CA ASP A 116 24.47 -2.71 -7.22
C ASP A 116 26.00 -2.59 -7.18
N ILE A 117 26.49 -1.36 -7.04
CA ILE A 117 27.92 -1.03 -7.01
C ILE A 117 28.27 -0.24 -5.76
N SER A 118 29.56 -0.24 -5.39
CA SER A 118 30.01 0.52 -4.21
C SER A 118 29.73 2.03 -4.36
N PHE A 119 29.39 2.67 -3.24
CA PHE A 119 28.94 4.06 -3.21
C PHE A 119 29.89 5.05 -3.90
N GLU A 120 31.20 4.82 -3.80
CA GLU A 120 32.23 5.71 -4.36
C GLU A 120 32.27 5.67 -5.89
N LYS A 121 31.86 4.54 -6.49
CA LYS A 121 31.81 4.35 -7.95
C LYS A 121 30.55 4.93 -8.59
N LYS A 122 29.53 5.23 -7.78
CA LYS A 122 28.26 5.80 -8.26
C LYS A 122 28.42 7.26 -8.70
N LYS A 123 27.62 7.67 -9.68
CA LYS A 123 27.55 9.04 -10.19
C LYS A 123 26.95 9.98 -9.12
N PRO A 124 27.51 11.19 -8.91
CA PRO A 124 27.02 12.16 -7.94
C PRO A 124 25.77 12.91 -8.45
N LYS A 125 24.71 12.16 -8.77
CA LYS A 125 23.44 12.69 -9.27
C LYS A 125 22.27 11.98 -8.62
N ALA A 126 21.16 12.70 -8.50
CA ALA A 126 19.86 12.18 -8.15
C ALA A 126 19.16 11.63 -9.39
N VAL A 127 18.59 10.44 -9.26
CA VAL A 127 17.88 9.77 -10.34
C VAL A 127 16.50 9.32 -9.91
N TRP A 128 15.56 9.35 -10.86
CA TRP A 128 14.29 8.65 -10.75
C TRP A 128 13.90 8.04 -12.09
N ARG A 129 13.38 6.82 -12.05
CA ARG A 129 12.80 6.10 -13.18
C ARG A 129 11.53 5.44 -12.71
N GLY A 130 10.38 5.82 -13.26
CA GLY A 130 9.12 5.22 -12.85
C GLY A 130 8.07 5.22 -13.95
N GLY A 131 7.07 4.35 -13.79
CA GLY A 131 5.98 4.25 -14.76
C GLY A 131 5.11 5.51 -14.82
N PHE A 132 4.59 5.78 -16.02
CA PHE A 132 3.65 6.88 -16.28
C PHE A 132 2.23 6.60 -15.74
N GLY A 133 1.95 5.38 -15.28
CA GLY A 133 0.62 4.96 -14.83
C GLY A 133 -0.29 4.57 -16.00
N VAL A 134 -1.10 3.52 -15.81
CA VAL A 134 -1.95 2.99 -16.88
C VAL A 134 -3.12 3.95 -17.14
N ALA A 135 -3.14 4.54 -18.34
CA ALA A 135 -4.29 5.17 -18.98
C ALA A 135 -4.89 6.44 -18.34
N HIS A 136 -4.15 7.55 -18.33
CA HIS A 136 -4.79 8.84 -18.54
C HIS A 136 -4.01 9.69 -19.55
N PRO A 137 -4.68 10.28 -20.57
CA PRO A 137 -4.06 11.35 -21.36
C PRO A 137 -3.56 12.43 -20.40
N ILE A 138 -2.53 13.18 -20.79
CA ILE A 138 -1.88 14.25 -20.02
C ILE A 138 -2.87 15.19 -19.28
N GLU A 139 -4.13 15.24 -19.68
CA GLU A 139 -5.23 15.94 -19.01
C GLU A 139 -5.88 15.19 -17.81
N GLY A 140 -5.17 14.25 -17.17
CA GLY A 140 -5.60 13.46 -15.99
C GLY A 140 -5.24 14.03 -14.60
N GLY A 141 -4.95 15.32 -14.50
CA GLY A 141 -5.38 16.24 -13.42
C GLY A 141 -4.95 16.12 -11.95
N SER A 142 -4.60 14.96 -11.37
CA SER A 142 -4.20 14.95 -9.94
C SER A 142 -3.29 13.81 -9.47
N GLU A 143 -3.40 12.60 -10.03
CA GLU A 143 -2.69 11.44 -9.45
C GLU A 143 -1.18 11.45 -9.73
N LEU A 144 -0.77 11.94 -10.90
CA LEU A 144 0.62 11.96 -11.35
C LEU A 144 1.31 13.30 -11.13
N LYS A 145 0.64 14.28 -10.53
CA LYS A 145 1.13 15.66 -10.45
C LYS A 145 2.52 15.75 -9.82
N HIS A 146 2.81 14.89 -8.85
CA HIS A 146 4.09 14.86 -8.14
C HIS A 146 5.20 14.32 -9.04
N ARG A 147 4.98 13.19 -9.73
CA ARG A 147 5.95 12.63 -10.69
C ARG A 147 6.16 13.54 -11.90
N ILE A 148 5.10 14.17 -12.42
CA ILE A 148 5.21 15.14 -13.52
C ILE A 148 6.07 16.33 -13.07
N ASN A 149 5.80 16.91 -11.90
CA ASN A 149 6.61 18.00 -11.36
C ASN A 149 8.09 17.59 -11.20
N LEU A 150 8.35 16.37 -10.70
CA LEU A 150 9.72 15.85 -10.58
C LEU A 150 10.43 15.77 -11.93
N VAL A 151 9.77 15.26 -12.97
CA VAL A 151 10.32 15.17 -14.32
C VAL A 151 10.50 16.55 -14.94
N GLU A 152 9.51 17.45 -14.82
CA GLU A 152 9.61 18.83 -15.32
C GLU A 152 10.81 19.56 -14.72
N ARG A 153 11.02 19.44 -13.40
CA ARG A 153 12.20 20.01 -12.73
C ARG A 153 13.51 19.45 -13.27
N SER A 154 13.56 18.14 -13.53
CA SER A 154 14.74 17.51 -14.12
C SER A 154 15.09 18.07 -15.51
N GLN A 155 14.11 18.59 -16.24
CA GLN A 155 14.30 19.19 -17.57
C GLN A 155 14.62 20.69 -17.54
N GLU A 156 14.61 21.33 -16.36
CA GLU A 156 15.02 22.73 -16.25
C GLU A 156 16.50 22.88 -16.60
N GLU A 157 16.86 23.95 -17.33
CA GLU A 157 18.26 24.19 -17.73
C GLU A 157 19.22 24.26 -16.54
N SER A 158 18.71 24.59 -15.35
CA SER A 158 19.50 24.66 -14.11
C SER A 158 19.73 23.32 -13.42
N SER A 159 19.02 22.26 -13.83
CA SER A 159 19.08 20.93 -13.22
C SER A 159 20.19 20.08 -13.86
N GLU A 160 21.43 20.23 -13.37
CA GLU A 160 22.56 19.39 -13.82
C GLU A 160 22.69 18.05 -13.08
N VAL A 161 22.12 18.00 -11.87
CA VAL A 161 22.31 16.90 -10.90
C VAL A 161 21.08 16.05 -10.66
N LEU A 162 19.93 16.41 -11.23
CA LEU A 162 18.68 15.65 -11.15
C LEU A 162 18.32 15.09 -12.54
N ASP A 163 18.20 13.76 -12.60
CA ASP A 163 17.83 12.99 -13.79
C ASP A 163 16.58 12.15 -13.49
N ALA A 164 15.39 12.70 -13.75
CA ALA A 164 14.11 12.05 -13.54
C ALA A 164 13.37 11.88 -14.87
N LEU A 165 13.02 10.64 -15.20
CA LEU A 165 12.35 10.29 -16.46
C LEU A 165 11.33 9.18 -16.25
N PHE A 166 10.26 9.19 -17.04
CA PHE A 166 9.27 8.12 -17.06
C PHE A 166 9.76 6.92 -17.88
N VAL A 167 9.40 5.72 -17.46
CA VAL A 167 9.69 4.48 -18.19
C VAL A 167 8.43 4.01 -18.92
N PHE A 168 8.59 3.56 -20.16
CA PHE A 168 7.51 2.94 -20.94
C PHE A 168 7.22 1.53 -20.44
N SER A 169 5.95 1.21 -20.17
CA SER A 169 5.48 -0.18 -20.28
C SER A 169 5.30 -0.59 -21.75
N GLN A 170 5.22 -1.89 -22.04
CA GLN A 170 4.91 -2.33 -23.41
C GLN A 170 3.55 -1.78 -23.89
N LYS A 171 2.54 -1.79 -23.00
CA LYS A 171 1.22 -1.20 -23.26
C LYS A 171 1.33 0.28 -23.62
N ASP A 172 2.24 1.00 -22.96
CA ASP A 172 2.48 2.41 -23.24
C ASP A 172 3.03 2.63 -24.66
N ARG A 173 4.02 1.83 -25.07
CA ARG A 173 4.58 1.92 -26.42
C ARG A 173 3.49 1.68 -27.47
N ASP A 174 2.66 0.65 -27.27
CA ASP A 174 1.58 0.30 -28.19
C ASP A 174 0.52 1.42 -28.30
N LEU A 175 0.20 2.10 -27.20
CA LEU A 175 -0.75 3.23 -27.18
C LEU A 175 -0.22 4.46 -27.93
N ASP A 176 1.08 4.78 -27.80
CA ASP A 176 1.68 5.93 -28.49
C ASP A 176 1.95 5.63 -29.97
N HIS A 177 2.35 4.41 -30.33
CA HIS A 177 2.61 4.03 -31.72
C HIS A 177 1.38 4.16 -32.63
N ASN A 178 0.18 4.04 -32.07
CA ASN A 178 -1.08 4.13 -32.81
C ASN A 178 -1.61 5.57 -32.96
N ARG A 179 -0.86 6.59 -32.53
CA ARG A 179 -1.27 8.00 -32.58
C ARG A 179 -0.40 8.84 -33.52
N SER A 180 -1.00 9.85 -34.13
CA SER A 180 -0.30 10.85 -34.94
C SER A 180 0.55 11.80 -34.10
N GLU A 181 0.11 12.07 -32.86
CA GLU A 181 0.84 12.85 -31.86
C GLU A 181 0.97 11.98 -30.59
N PRO A 182 2.20 11.72 -30.11
CA PRO A 182 2.40 10.88 -28.93
C PRO A 182 1.75 11.53 -27.70
N LEU A 183 1.11 10.71 -26.86
CA LEU A 183 0.51 11.19 -25.61
C LEU A 183 1.55 11.65 -24.61
N ARG A 184 2.84 11.38 -24.82
CA ARG A 184 3.89 11.69 -23.87
C ARG A 184 5.06 12.40 -24.56
N PRO A 185 5.57 13.52 -24.01
CA PRO A 185 6.74 14.17 -24.56
C PRO A 185 7.94 13.23 -24.52
N LYS A 186 8.59 12.98 -25.66
CA LYS A 186 9.75 12.07 -25.73
C LYS A 186 10.86 12.45 -24.75
N GLN A 187 11.07 13.75 -24.52
CA GLN A 187 12.06 14.28 -23.57
C GLN A 187 11.80 13.89 -22.11
N PHE A 188 10.56 13.51 -21.77
CA PHE A 188 10.19 13.05 -20.42
C PHE A 188 10.34 11.53 -20.26
N MET A 189 10.73 10.83 -21.33
CA MET A 189 10.79 9.38 -21.36
C MET A 189 12.23 8.91 -21.32
N TYR A 190 12.48 7.89 -20.50
CA TYR A 190 13.73 7.17 -20.46
C TYR A 190 13.86 6.30 -21.71
N GLU A 191 14.97 6.47 -22.42
CA GLU A 191 15.37 5.62 -23.54
C GLU A 191 16.44 4.64 -23.04
N PRO A 192 16.12 3.32 -22.95
CA PRO A 192 17.10 2.31 -22.63
C PRO A 192 18.25 2.35 -23.64
N LYS A 193 19.49 2.26 -23.14
CA LYS A 193 20.69 2.23 -24.01
C LYS A 193 20.85 0.90 -24.72
N ASP A 194 20.39 -0.18 -24.08
CA ASP A 194 20.49 -1.57 -24.52
C ASP A 194 19.15 -2.29 -24.29
N ASP A 195 18.96 -3.48 -24.88
CA ASP A 195 17.72 -4.29 -24.80
C ASP A 195 17.65 -5.14 -23.50
N ASP A 196 18.31 -4.68 -22.44
CA ASP A 196 18.55 -5.43 -21.20
C ASP A 196 17.34 -5.42 -20.24
N GLY A 197 16.19 -4.94 -20.71
CA GLY A 197 14.93 -4.94 -19.97
C GLY A 197 15.02 -4.26 -18.59
N MET A 198 14.41 -4.91 -17.58
CA MET A 198 14.39 -4.40 -16.20
C MET A 198 15.77 -4.40 -15.53
N GLU A 199 16.65 -5.36 -15.84
CA GLU A 199 17.99 -5.41 -15.26
C GLU A 199 18.83 -4.21 -15.71
N GLY A 200 18.78 -3.87 -17.01
CA GLY A 200 19.46 -2.69 -17.54
C GLY A 200 18.95 -1.38 -16.92
N LEU A 201 17.63 -1.28 -16.72
CA LEU A 201 17.02 -0.15 -16.02
C LEU A 201 17.51 -0.04 -14.58
N LEU A 202 17.46 -1.14 -13.82
CA LEU A 202 17.92 -1.18 -12.43
C LEU A 202 19.41 -0.86 -12.33
N HIS A 203 20.24 -1.40 -13.21
CA HIS A 203 21.67 -1.10 -13.26
C HIS A 203 21.95 0.38 -13.55
N ASP A 204 21.21 1.02 -14.47
CA ASP A 204 21.32 2.47 -14.69
C ASP A 204 20.95 3.24 -13.42
N VAL A 205 19.81 2.92 -12.79
CA VAL A 205 19.36 3.59 -11.56
C VAL A 205 20.37 3.40 -10.43
N LEU A 206 20.81 2.17 -10.15
CA LEU A 206 21.78 1.82 -9.11
C LEU A 206 23.18 2.39 -9.37
N SER A 207 23.48 2.85 -10.59
CA SER A 207 24.74 3.57 -10.88
C SER A 207 24.77 5.02 -10.33
N HIS A 208 23.70 5.50 -9.70
CA HIS A 208 23.57 6.86 -9.15
C HIS A 208 23.61 6.86 -7.63
N ARG A 209 24.27 7.87 -7.03
CA ARG A 209 24.40 7.99 -5.58
C ARG A 209 23.10 8.30 -4.88
N TYR A 210 22.18 9.02 -5.53
CA TYR A 210 20.96 9.50 -4.90
C TYR A 210 19.75 8.97 -5.67
N LEU A 211 18.83 8.30 -4.97
CA LEU A 211 17.60 7.77 -5.57
C LEU A 211 16.41 8.53 -4.98
N ILE A 212 15.52 9.07 -5.81
CA ILE A 212 14.35 9.82 -5.32
C ILE A 212 13.18 8.87 -5.14
N ALA A 213 12.63 8.84 -3.93
CA ALA A 213 11.43 8.09 -3.56
C ALA A 213 10.24 9.07 -3.56
N PRO A 214 9.54 9.25 -4.70
CA PRO A 214 8.42 10.16 -4.77
C PRO A 214 7.26 9.65 -3.92
N GLU A 215 6.41 10.57 -3.50
CA GLU A 215 5.12 10.21 -2.92
C GLU A 215 3.99 10.76 -3.78
N ASP A 216 3.03 9.90 -4.13
CA ASP A 216 1.81 10.30 -4.83
C ASP A 216 0.64 10.47 -3.87
N ASP A 217 -0.42 11.13 -4.32
CA ASP A 217 -1.61 11.35 -3.51
C ASP A 217 -2.43 10.05 -3.33
N PHE A 218 -2.31 9.10 -4.26
CA PHE A 218 -3.18 7.92 -4.36
C PHE A 218 -2.42 6.60 -4.56
N ARG A 219 -1.08 6.62 -4.45
CA ARG A 219 -0.24 5.43 -4.61
C ARG A 219 0.83 5.38 -3.53
N ILE A 220 1.13 4.16 -3.11
CA ILE A 220 2.30 3.87 -2.29
C ILE A 220 3.50 3.79 -3.23
N ASP A 221 4.65 4.25 -2.77
CA ASP A 221 5.91 3.97 -3.44
C ASP A 221 6.32 2.51 -3.19
N SER A 222 6.11 1.65 -4.19
CA SER A 222 6.55 0.26 -4.18
C SER A 222 8.06 0.11 -4.19
N ASP A 223 8.78 1.13 -4.70
CA ASP A 223 10.21 1.05 -4.98
C ASP A 223 11.07 1.36 -3.77
N LEU A 224 10.51 2.09 -2.79
CA LEU A 224 11.21 2.53 -1.59
C LEU A 224 12.01 1.40 -0.90
N LYS A 225 11.45 0.19 -0.81
CA LYS A 225 12.08 -0.93 -0.09
C LYS A 225 13.39 -1.37 -0.73
N TRP A 226 13.40 -1.54 -2.06
CA TRP A 226 14.62 -1.91 -2.77
C TRP A 226 15.59 -0.74 -2.89
N MET A 227 15.09 0.50 -2.95
CA MET A 227 15.94 1.69 -2.92
C MET A 227 16.71 1.80 -1.60
N LEU A 228 16.05 1.54 -0.46
CA LEU A 228 16.68 1.50 0.87
C LEU A 228 17.65 0.32 1.03
N LEU A 229 17.42 -0.79 0.31
CA LEU A 229 18.33 -1.95 0.30
C LEU A 229 19.64 -1.66 -0.47
N SER A 230 19.59 -0.77 -1.45
CA SER A 230 20.78 -0.40 -2.24
C SER A 230 21.82 0.39 -1.42
N GLN A 231 23.04 0.45 -1.93
CA GLN A 231 24.11 1.34 -1.45
C GLN A 231 23.94 2.79 -1.91
N SER A 232 22.80 3.17 -2.48
CA SER A 232 22.51 4.57 -2.80
C SER A 232 21.77 5.25 -1.64
N VAL A 233 21.89 6.56 -1.53
CA VAL A 233 21.16 7.36 -0.54
C VAL A 233 19.78 7.69 -1.08
N VAL A 234 18.74 7.32 -0.34
CA VAL A 234 17.37 7.66 -0.70
C VAL A 234 17.07 9.10 -0.32
N PHE A 235 16.52 9.85 -1.28
CA PHE A 235 15.91 11.16 -1.07
C PHE A 235 14.41 10.94 -0.98
N MET A 236 13.82 11.25 0.18
CA MET A 236 12.42 10.94 0.47
C MET A 236 11.73 12.12 1.13
N VAL A 237 10.45 12.33 0.81
CA VAL A 237 9.63 13.33 1.50
C VAL A 237 9.46 12.92 2.97
N SER A 238 9.79 13.81 3.91
CA SER A 238 9.81 13.48 5.34
C SER A 238 8.42 13.22 5.91
N ASP A 239 7.43 14.00 5.49
CA ASP A 239 6.05 13.91 5.95
C ASP A 239 5.24 12.99 5.03
N ARG A 240 5.59 11.69 5.02
CA ARG A 240 4.84 10.72 4.20
C ARG A 240 3.37 10.73 4.59
N ARG A 241 2.49 10.86 3.60
CA ARG A 241 1.03 10.75 3.72
C ARG A 241 0.58 9.35 4.06
N TYR A 242 1.29 8.32 3.57
CA TYR A 242 0.88 6.93 3.71
C TYR A 242 1.96 6.04 4.31
N VAL A 243 1.51 5.02 5.02
CA VAL A 243 2.35 4.05 5.71
C VAL A 243 1.84 2.65 5.44
N THR A 244 2.76 1.72 5.27
CA THR A 244 2.51 0.30 5.03
C THR A 244 3.01 -0.53 6.20
N TRP A 245 2.88 -1.86 6.09
CA TRP A 245 3.45 -2.81 7.04
C TRP A 245 4.98 -2.66 7.21
N PHE A 246 5.65 -2.02 6.25
CA PHE A 246 7.09 -1.74 6.30
C PHE A 246 7.48 -0.63 7.30
N MET A 247 6.50 0.02 7.95
CA MET A 247 6.74 0.96 9.05
C MET A 247 7.57 2.19 8.65
N GLU A 248 7.22 2.85 7.54
CA GLU A 248 7.94 4.02 7.04
C GLU A 248 7.98 5.20 8.02
N GLN A 249 7.12 5.20 9.04
CA GLN A 249 7.15 6.20 10.13
C GLN A 249 8.36 6.06 11.06
N GLU A 250 9.00 4.90 11.10
CA GLU A 250 10.21 4.66 11.90
C GLU A 250 11.50 5.02 11.13
N LEU A 251 11.38 5.40 9.86
CA LEU A 251 12.52 5.92 9.10
C LEU A 251 12.84 7.35 9.58
N GLU A 252 14.05 7.54 10.12
CA GLU A 252 14.54 8.84 10.58
C GLU A 252 15.33 9.61 9.49
N SER A 253 15.02 10.91 9.36
CA SER A 253 15.74 11.82 8.47
C SER A 253 17.22 11.95 8.85
N TYR A 254 18.10 11.96 7.84
CA TYR A 254 19.56 11.93 7.97
C TYR A 254 20.13 10.74 8.74
N VAL A 255 19.32 9.70 8.99
CA VAL A 255 19.75 8.39 9.50
C VAL A 255 19.51 7.34 8.44
N HIS A 256 18.30 7.24 7.89
CA HIS A 256 17.95 6.24 6.85
C HIS A 256 17.75 6.87 5.46
N TYR A 257 17.50 8.18 5.38
CA TYR A 257 17.29 8.89 4.11
C TYR A 257 17.63 10.37 4.26
N VAL A 258 17.75 11.10 3.15
CA VAL A 258 17.87 12.57 3.14
C VAL A 258 16.49 13.18 2.83
N PRO A 259 15.96 14.06 3.71
CA PRO A 259 14.64 14.64 3.51
C PRO A 259 14.65 15.64 2.36
N ILE A 260 13.59 15.60 1.56
CA ILE A 260 13.30 16.56 0.48
C ILE A 260 11.88 17.11 0.61
N LYS A 261 11.62 18.27 -0.01
CA LYS A 261 10.29 18.87 -0.03
C LYS A 261 9.33 18.11 -0.95
N PRO A 262 8.01 18.15 -0.68
CA PRO A 262 6.99 17.52 -1.54
C PRO A 262 6.95 18.03 -2.98
N ASP A 263 7.46 19.25 -3.23
CA ASP A 263 7.55 19.86 -4.56
C ASP A 263 8.92 19.66 -5.23
N TYR A 264 9.82 18.90 -4.60
CA TYR A 264 11.18 18.61 -5.05
C TYR A 264 12.07 19.85 -5.23
N SER A 265 11.66 21.00 -4.68
CA SER A 265 12.34 22.30 -4.90
C SER A 265 13.73 22.42 -4.30
N ASP A 266 14.11 21.51 -3.40
CA ASP A 266 15.38 21.49 -2.67
C ASP A 266 16.29 20.31 -3.06
N VAL A 267 15.96 19.53 -4.10
CA VAL A 267 16.76 18.37 -4.50
C VAL A 267 18.21 18.75 -4.81
N GLU A 268 18.44 19.82 -5.57
CA GLU A 268 19.79 20.28 -5.91
C GLU A 268 20.57 20.74 -4.67
N GLU A 269 19.90 21.36 -3.71
CA GLU A 269 20.48 21.75 -2.42
C GLU A 269 20.89 20.51 -1.61
N GLN A 270 20.02 19.49 -1.55
CA GLN A 270 20.32 18.24 -0.84
C GLN A 270 21.45 17.46 -1.52
N VAL A 271 21.53 17.43 -2.86
CA VAL A 271 22.68 16.86 -3.57
C VAL A 271 23.97 17.62 -3.19
N ALA A 272 23.94 18.96 -3.21
CA ALA A 272 25.10 19.76 -2.84
C ALA A 272 25.52 19.56 -1.36
N TRP A 273 24.56 19.35 -0.46
CA TRP A 273 24.85 18.98 0.92
C TRP A 273 25.50 17.60 1.00
N CYS A 274 24.98 16.61 0.26
CA CYS A 274 25.51 15.25 0.26
C CYS A 274 26.94 15.20 -0.27
N GLU A 275 27.24 15.91 -1.37
CA GLU A 275 28.60 15.97 -1.93
C GLU A 275 29.61 16.68 -1.01
N LYS A 276 29.13 17.55 -0.08
CA LYS A 276 29.96 18.10 0.99
C LYS A 276 30.09 17.18 2.21
N ASN A 277 29.28 16.12 2.29
CA ASN A 277 29.15 15.23 3.43
C ASN A 277 29.20 13.73 3.02
N VAL A 278 29.98 13.37 1.99
CA VAL A 278 29.99 12.04 1.37
C VAL A 278 30.07 10.89 2.38
N ALA A 279 30.96 10.97 3.38
CA ALA A 279 31.12 9.94 4.40
C ALA A 279 29.91 9.81 5.36
N LYS A 280 29.09 10.85 5.50
CA LYS A 280 27.81 10.76 6.21
C LYS A 280 26.74 10.10 5.33
N CYS A 281 26.72 10.45 4.05
CA CYS A 281 25.80 9.87 3.07
C CYS A 281 25.97 8.36 2.94
N GLU A 282 27.21 7.89 2.88
CA GLU A 282 27.51 6.45 2.89
C GLU A 282 26.92 5.75 4.12
N LYS A 283 27.08 6.34 5.32
CA LYS A 283 26.46 5.81 6.55
C LYS A 283 24.94 5.87 6.53
N ILE A 284 24.34 6.85 5.86
CA ILE A 284 22.88 6.93 5.70
C ILE A 284 22.39 5.76 4.86
N ALA A 285 23.06 5.46 3.74
CA ALA A 285 22.75 4.30 2.91
C ALA A 285 22.92 2.99 3.71
N GLU A 286 24.06 2.81 4.40
CA GLU A 286 24.28 1.62 5.24
C GLU A 286 23.17 1.41 6.28
N ARG A 287 22.72 2.49 6.94
CA ARG A 287 21.64 2.43 7.93
C ARG A 287 20.29 2.10 7.30
N ALA A 288 20.01 2.61 6.12
CA ALA A 288 18.83 2.24 5.34
C ALA A 288 18.82 0.75 5.02
N THR A 289 19.94 0.22 4.53
CA THR A 289 20.10 -1.21 4.20
C THR A 289 19.91 -2.08 5.45
N LEU A 290 20.48 -1.68 6.59
CA LEU A 290 20.29 -2.38 7.86
C LEU A 290 18.83 -2.39 8.31
N PHE A 291 18.10 -1.27 8.15
CA PHE A 291 16.67 -1.23 8.46
C PHE A 291 15.89 -2.24 7.61
N VAL A 292 16.17 -2.34 6.31
CA VAL A 292 15.52 -3.34 5.44
C VAL A 292 15.85 -4.77 5.90
N HIS A 293 17.11 -5.04 6.27
CA HIS A 293 17.50 -6.34 6.82
C HIS A 293 16.78 -6.68 8.12
N ASP A 294 16.69 -5.76 9.06
CA ASP A 294 15.99 -5.98 10.32
C ASP A 294 14.50 -6.25 10.08
N MET A 295 13.89 -5.54 9.13
CA MET A 295 12.47 -5.67 8.82
C MET A 295 12.13 -6.96 8.07
N LEU A 296 12.97 -7.40 7.12
CA LEU A 296 12.60 -8.44 6.15
C LEU A 296 13.43 -9.71 6.23
N PHE A 297 14.68 -9.63 6.69
CA PHE A 297 15.64 -10.73 6.61
C PHE A 297 16.13 -11.23 7.98
N HIS A 298 15.84 -10.50 9.05
CA HIS A 298 16.25 -10.92 10.38
C HIS A 298 15.48 -12.18 10.82
N MET A 299 16.17 -13.07 11.53
CA MET A 299 15.61 -14.38 11.91
C MET A 299 14.36 -14.33 12.80
N THR A 300 14.07 -13.16 13.39
CA THR A 300 12.87 -12.94 14.21
C THR A 300 11.74 -12.22 13.48
N SER A 301 11.96 -11.67 12.28
CA SER A 301 11.01 -10.78 11.61
C SER A 301 9.66 -11.46 11.32
N GLU A 302 9.66 -12.72 10.87
CA GLU A 302 8.44 -13.50 10.66
C GLU A 302 7.69 -13.77 11.98
N LYS A 303 8.43 -14.11 13.04
CA LYS A 303 7.85 -14.36 14.36
C LYS A 303 7.25 -13.07 14.94
N GLU A 304 7.95 -11.96 14.83
CA GLU A 304 7.48 -10.64 15.28
C GLU A 304 6.25 -10.20 14.48
N THR A 305 6.26 -10.38 13.16
CA THR A 305 5.08 -10.15 12.30
C THR A 305 3.88 -10.96 12.77
N THR A 306 4.08 -12.26 13.02
CA THR A 306 3.03 -13.15 13.52
C THR A 306 2.50 -12.71 14.89
N GLU A 307 3.38 -12.31 15.80
CA GLU A 307 3.01 -11.83 17.14
C GLU A 307 2.21 -10.51 17.07
N ILE A 308 2.61 -9.59 16.18
CA ILE A 308 1.88 -8.35 15.94
C ILE A 308 0.50 -8.64 15.34
N GLN A 309 0.41 -9.52 14.35
CA GLN A 309 -0.86 -9.96 13.76
C GLN A 309 -1.80 -10.55 14.81
N MET A 310 -1.30 -11.45 15.68
CA MET A 310 -2.08 -12.01 16.78
C MET A 310 -2.59 -10.92 17.73
N ARG A 311 -1.72 -9.98 18.15
CA ARG A 311 -2.12 -8.87 19.04
C ARG A 311 -3.15 -7.93 18.39
N ILE A 312 -3.06 -7.70 17.08
CA ILE A 312 -4.08 -6.96 16.33
C ILE A 312 -5.42 -7.69 16.41
N MET A 313 -5.42 -9.02 16.21
CA MET A 313 -6.65 -9.82 16.27
C MET A 313 -7.24 -9.93 17.67
N GLU A 314 -6.41 -10.04 18.70
CA GLU A 314 -6.86 -9.99 20.10
C GLU A 314 -7.55 -8.65 20.40
N LYS A 315 -6.93 -7.53 20.00
CA LYS A 315 -7.52 -6.19 20.18
C LYS A 315 -8.79 -6.00 19.37
N TYR A 316 -8.80 -6.47 18.12
CA TYR A 316 -10.00 -6.44 17.27
C TYR A 316 -11.14 -7.22 17.91
N THR A 317 -10.89 -8.47 18.30
CA THR A 317 -11.89 -9.34 18.93
C THR A 317 -12.41 -8.74 20.24
N TYR A 318 -11.52 -8.21 21.08
CA TYR A 318 -11.93 -7.53 22.29
C TYR A 318 -12.80 -6.30 22.02
N ALA A 319 -12.49 -5.51 21.00
CA ALA A 319 -13.25 -4.30 20.68
C ALA A 319 -14.58 -4.59 19.98
N PHE A 320 -14.67 -5.63 19.15
CA PHE A 320 -15.77 -5.84 18.21
C PHE A 320 -16.54 -7.18 18.38
N ASN A 321 -15.93 -8.22 18.94
CA ASN A 321 -16.55 -9.55 19.11
C ASN A 321 -16.89 -9.89 20.59
N SER A 322 -16.46 -9.08 21.56
CA SER A 322 -16.68 -9.33 22.99
C SER A 322 -18.12 -9.14 23.47
N THR A 323 -19.04 -8.75 22.58
CA THR A 323 -20.49 -8.88 22.80
C THR A 323 -21.11 -9.93 21.88
N THR A 324 -20.80 -11.20 22.09
CA THR A 324 -21.81 -12.23 21.86
C THR A 324 -22.77 -12.22 23.06
N PRO A 325 -24.09 -12.06 22.86
CA PRO A 325 -25.06 -11.97 23.95
C PRO A 325 -25.17 -13.32 24.68
N LYS A 326 -24.40 -13.50 25.76
CA LYS A 326 -24.60 -14.60 26.71
C LYS A 326 -25.83 -14.42 27.61
N GLU A 327 -26.56 -13.30 27.51
CA GLU A 327 -27.65 -12.98 28.45
C GLU A 327 -29.08 -13.11 27.89
N VAL A 328 -29.28 -13.53 26.63
CA VAL A 328 -30.66 -13.68 26.08
C VAL A 328 -31.26 -15.09 26.30
N LYS A 329 -30.51 -16.05 26.85
CA LYS A 329 -31.05 -17.39 27.20
C LYS A 329 -31.49 -17.56 28.65
N ALA A 330 -31.23 -16.60 29.54
CA ALA A 330 -31.61 -16.72 30.95
C ALA A 330 -32.93 -16.01 31.32
N ALA A 331 -33.56 -15.27 30.39
CA ALA A 331 -34.76 -14.48 30.67
C ALA A 331 -36.05 -15.03 30.01
N LYS A 332 -36.08 -16.31 29.62
CA LYS A 332 -37.26 -16.94 29.01
C LYS A 332 -37.70 -18.27 29.64
N GLU A 333 -37.14 -18.66 30.79
CA GLU A 333 -37.56 -19.89 31.48
C GLU A 333 -38.23 -19.65 32.86
N ASP A 334 -38.39 -18.39 33.30
CA ASP A 334 -38.96 -18.10 34.64
C ASP A 334 -40.35 -17.43 34.66
N ASP A 335 -40.99 -17.22 33.50
CA ASP A 335 -42.38 -16.72 33.42
C ASP A 335 -43.24 -17.69 32.59
N ASP A 336 -43.70 -18.79 33.22
CA ASP A 336 -45.04 -19.37 32.98
C ASP A 336 -45.23 -20.67 33.82
N ASP A 337 -45.20 -20.55 35.15
CA ASP A 337 -45.92 -21.45 36.04
C ASP A 337 -46.66 -20.62 37.10
N ASP A 338 -47.95 -20.38 36.85
CA ASP A 338 -49.08 -20.62 37.78
C ASP A 338 -50.24 -19.65 37.48
N GLY A 339 -51.44 -20.18 37.19
CA GLY A 339 -52.63 -19.31 37.05
C GLY A 339 -53.85 -19.82 36.28
N LYS A 340 -54.47 -20.90 36.75
CA LYS A 340 -55.82 -21.38 36.34
C LYS A 340 -56.86 -20.26 36.08
N LYS A 341 -57.66 -20.38 34.99
CA LYS A 341 -59.15 -20.35 35.02
C LYS A 341 -59.87 -20.59 33.66
N LYS A 342 -60.58 -21.72 33.58
CA LYS A 342 -61.93 -22.01 33.02
C LYS A 342 -62.51 -21.25 31.79
N LYS A 343 -62.96 -22.11 30.83
CA LYS A 343 -64.24 -22.10 30.04
C LYS A 343 -64.44 -20.97 29.02
N ASP A 344 -65.16 -21.14 27.91
CA ASP A 344 -65.85 -22.22 27.21
C ASP A 344 -66.01 -21.72 25.75
N LYS A 345 -66.12 -22.66 24.80
CA LYS A 345 -66.81 -22.67 23.50
C LYS A 345 -67.11 -21.38 22.70
N ASP A 346 -66.96 -21.59 21.38
CA ASP A 346 -67.63 -20.94 20.25
C ASP A 346 -66.86 -19.85 19.48
N GLY A 347 -66.63 -20.16 18.19
CA GLY A 347 -67.14 -19.27 17.15
C GLY A 347 -66.15 -18.36 16.44
N LYS A 348 -65.54 -18.90 15.37
CA LYS A 348 -65.27 -18.24 14.08
C LYS A 348 -64.38 -16.96 14.02
N ARG A 349 -63.23 -17.18 13.35
CA ARG A 349 -62.47 -16.34 12.40
C ARG A 349 -62.96 -14.91 12.12
N ARG A 350 -62.00 -13.99 12.13
CA ARG A 350 -61.74 -12.82 11.23
C ARG A 350 -60.54 -12.06 11.85
N TYR A 351 -59.58 -11.45 11.16
CA TYR A 351 -59.27 -11.16 9.76
C TYR A 351 -57.76 -11.33 9.57
#